data_AF-A0A7K0R5V8-F1
#
_entry.id   AF-A0A7K0R5V8-F1
#
_cell.length_a   1.000
_cell.length_b   1.000
_cell.length_c   1.000
_cell.angle_alpha   90.00
_cell.angle_beta   90.00
_cell.angle_gamma   90.00
#
_symmetry.space_group_name_H-M   'P 1'
#
loop_
_entity.id
_entity.type
_entity.pdbx_description
1 polymer ?
#
loop_
_entity_poly.entity_id
_entity_poly.type
_entity_poly.pdbx_seq_one_letter_code
_entity_poly.pdbx_strand_id
1 'polypeptide(L)'
;MPEQTPREPLTAKEKKAKRLRDLWQLDIPLVIAIALCTTFTAIEVRRAGEGVGRAWAYSIQWPLIGIICCWIWYRYRTEGNVTQGFTSKWKTNLRKLEIEAHEADRLSVQEQPKFDEADPELQEWRDYVDDLHRREPPGGPDNQKT
;
A
#
# COMPACT_ATOMS: atom_id res chain seq x y z
N MET A 1 24.07 -17.16 -6.36
CA MET A 1 22.67 -17.16 -6.84
C MET A 1 22.08 -18.51 -6.49
N PRO A 2 21.02 -18.64 -5.67
CA PRO A 2 20.45 -19.94 -5.37
C PRO A 2 19.71 -20.48 -6.61
N GLU A 3 20.28 -21.56 -7.14
CA GLU A 3 19.76 -22.40 -8.21
C GLU A 3 18.37 -22.93 -7.81
N GLN A 4 17.33 -22.58 -8.58
CA GLN A 4 16.01 -23.13 -8.37
C GLN A 4 16.00 -24.56 -8.91
N THR A 5 16.05 -25.53 -7.99
CA THR A 5 15.85 -26.94 -8.31
C THR A 5 14.51 -27.16 -9.02
N PRO A 6 14.46 -27.96 -10.10
CA PRO A 6 13.20 -28.27 -10.79
C PRO A 6 12.23 -28.92 -9.81
N ARG A 7 11.07 -28.28 -9.56
CA ARG A 7 10.05 -28.84 -8.66
C ARG A 7 9.56 -30.17 -9.24
N GLU A 8 9.75 -31.26 -8.50
CA GLU A 8 9.20 -32.56 -8.81
C GLU A 8 7.68 -32.45 -9.11
N PRO A 9 7.16 -33.17 -10.12
CA PRO A 9 5.75 -33.12 -10.45
C PRO A 9 4.92 -33.71 -9.28
N LEU A 10 4.06 -32.88 -8.69
CA LEU A 10 3.15 -33.27 -7.60
C LEU A 10 2.45 -34.60 -7.88
N THR A 11 2.45 -35.48 -6.89
CA THR A 11 1.79 -36.77 -6.94
C THR A 11 0.26 -36.62 -7.09
N ALA A 12 -0.42 -37.65 -7.59
CA ALA A 12 -1.88 -37.61 -7.77
C ALA A 12 -2.63 -37.35 -6.45
N LYS A 13 -2.08 -37.81 -5.31
CA LYS A 13 -2.65 -37.58 -3.97
C LYS A 13 -2.53 -36.11 -3.56
N GLU A 14 -1.38 -35.48 -3.78
CA GLU A 14 -1.17 -34.07 -3.46
C GLU A 14 -2.03 -33.15 -4.32
N LYS A 15 -2.21 -33.47 -5.61
CA LYS A 15 -3.13 -32.73 -6.49
C LYS A 15 -4.58 -32.79 -5.98
N LYS A 16 -5.04 -33.96 -5.52
CA LYS A 16 -6.39 -34.12 -4.93
C LYS A 16 -6.52 -33.31 -3.64
N ALA A 17 -5.53 -33.39 -2.74
CA ALA A 17 -5.54 -32.63 -1.48
C ALA A 17 -5.52 -31.11 -1.72
N LYS A 18 -4.77 -30.63 -2.73
CA LYS A 18 -4.78 -29.22 -3.12
C LYS A 18 -6.15 -28.80 -3.65
N ARG A 19 -6.76 -29.58 -4.55
CA ARG A 19 -8.10 -29.27 -5.08
C ARG A 19 -9.17 -29.25 -3.98
N LEU A 20 -9.08 -30.15 -3.02
CA LEU A 20 -10.02 -30.20 -1.89
C LEU A 20 -9.85 -28.97 -0.99
N ARG A 21 -8.60 -28.57 -0.73
CA ARG A 21 -8.28 -27.36 0.04
C ARG A 21 -8.73 -26.10 -0.69
N ASP A 22 -8.50 -26.01 -1.99
CA ASP A 22 -8.97 -24.90 -2.82
C ASP A 22 -10.50 -24.83 -2.78
N LEU A 23 -11.20 -25.97 -2.85
CA LEU A 23 -12.67 -26.03 -2.76
C LEU A 23 -13.18 -25.62 -1.37
N TRP A 24 -12.54 -26.08 -0.31
CA TRP A 24 -12.91 -25.72 1.06
C TRP A 24 -12.63 -24.26 1.39
N GLN A 25 -11.50 -23.73 0.94
CA GLN A 25 -11.06 -22.38 1.30
C GLN A 25 -11.64 -21.30 0.39
N LEU A 26 -11.97 -21.63 -0.86
CA LEU A 26 -12.43 -20.67 -1.85
C LEU A 26 -13.92 -20.80 -2.20
N ASP A 27 -14.42 -22.03 -2.37
CA ASP A 27 -15.80 -22.24 -2.82
C ASP A 27 -16.81 -22.13 -1.67
N ILE A 28 -16.46 -22.62 -0.48
CA ILE A 28 -17.34 -22.50 0.71
C ILE A 28 -17.68 -21.04 1.04
N PRO A 29 -16.72 -20.11 1.22
CA PRO A 29 -17.06 -18.73 1.54
C PRO A 29 -17.84 -18.04 0.41
N LEU A 30 -17.59 -18.39 -0.85
CA LEU A 30 -18.40 -17.90 -1.97
C LEU A 30 -19.86 -18.35 -1.84
N VAL A 31 -20.09 -19.65 -1.63
CA VAL A 31 -21.44 -20.21 -1.51
C VAL A 31 -22.18 -19.58 -0.33
N ILE A 32 -21.50 -19.37 0.80
CA ILE A 32 -22.08 -18.69 1.98
C ILE A 32 -22.46 -17.24 1.63
N ALA A 33 -21.56 -16.49 0.98
CA ALA A 33 -21.83 -15.10 0.60
C ALA A 33 -23.02 -14.99 -0.37
N ILE A 34 -23.10 -15.87 -1.37
CA ILE A 34 -24.21 -15.93 -2.31
C ILE A 34 -25.51 -16.26 -1.57
N ALA A 35 -25.50 -17.30 -0.73
CA ALA A 35 -26.69 -17.70 0.04
C ALA A 35 -27.20 -16.55 0.94
N LEU A 36 -26.31 -15.84 1.62
CA LEU A 36 -26.65 -14.66 2.42
C LEU A 36 -27.24 -13.53 1.55
N CYS A 37 -26.60 -13.18 0.45
CA CYS A 37 -27.09 -12.15 -0.46
C CYS A 37 -28.49 -12.49 -0.99
N THR A 38 -28.71 -13.73 -1.44
CA THR A 38 -30.03 -14.17 -1.93
C THR A 38 -31.07 -14.11 -0.81
N THR A 39 -30.73 -14.53 0.40
CA THR A 39 -31.64 -14.51 1.56
C THR A 39 -32.03 -13.07 1.92
N PHE A 40 -31.07 -12.16 2.04
CA PHE A 40 -31.35 -10.76 2.33
C PHE A 40 -32.14 -10.07 1.22
N THR A 41 -31.82 -10.37 -0.04
CA THR A 41 -32.59 -9.87 -1.19
C THR A 41 -34.06 -10.29 -1.06
N ALA A 42 -34.34 -11.56 -0.74
CA ALA A 42 -35.71 -12.05 -0.59
C ALA A 42 -36.47 -11.37 0.55
N ILE A 43 -35.81 -11.11 1.68
CA ILE A 43 -36.40 -10.39 2.82
C ILE A 43 -36.71 -8.94 2.44
N GLU A 44 -35.76 -8.24 1.82
CA GLU A 44 -35.92 -6.83 1.47
C GLU A 44 -36.96 -6.64 0.36
N VAL A 45 -37.05 -7.55 -0.61
CA VAL A 45 -38.11 -7.50 -1.64
C VAL A 45 -39.50 -7.66 -1.01
N ARG A 46 -39.64 -8.53 0.00
CA ARG A 46 -40.91 -8.67 0.75
C ARG A 46 -41.25 -7.38 1.49
N ARG A 47 -40.29 -6.80 2.22
CA ARG A 47 -40.46 -5.53 2.94
C ARG A 47 -40.73 -4.35 2.00
N ALA A 48 -40.17 -4.35 0.80
CA ALA A 48 -40.43 -3.35 -0.22
C ALA A 48 -41.89 -3.43 -0.71
N GLY A 49 -42.42 -4.65 -0.86
CA GLY A 49 -43.84 -4.90 -1.16
C GLY A 49 -44.80 -4.44 -0.06
N GLU A 50 -44.35 -4.40 1.19
CA GLU A 50 -45.08 -3.88 2.35
C GLU A 50 -45.05 -2.34 2.44
N GLY A 51 -44.44 -1.65 1.47
CA GLY A 51 -44.41 -0.19 1.41
C GLY A 51 -43.18 0.46 2.07
N VAL A 52 -42.19 -0.33 2.50
CA VAL A 52 -40.93 0.22 3.04
C VAL A 52 -40.03 0.66 1.89
N GLY A 53 -40.10 1.95 1.52
CA GLY A 53 -39.36 2.49 0.38
C GLY A 53 -37.84 2.27 0.43
N ARG A 54 -37.21 2.26 1.62
CA ARG A 54 -35.77 1.98 1.78
C ARG A 54 -35.38 0.56 1.38
N ALA A 55 -36.29 -0.39 1.47
CA ALA A 55 -36.04 -1.80 1.16
C ALA A 55 -35.78 -2.04 -0.34
N TRP A 56 -36.26 -1.15 -1.23
CA TRP A 56 -35.94 -1.20 -2.66
C TRP A 56 -34.45 -1.03 -2.93
N ALA A 57 -33.79 -0.10 -2.24
CA ALA A 57 -32.35 0.12 -2.39
C ALA A 57 -31.57 -1.14 -1.98
N TYR A 58 -31.95 -1.75 -0.86
CA TYR A 58 -31.30 -2.97 -0.38
C TYR A 58 -31.56 -4.17 -1.31
N SER A 59 -32.76 -4.29 -1.87
CA SER A 59 -33.10 -5.34 -2.85
C SER A 59 -32.20 -5.32 -4.08
N ILE A 60 -31.63 -4.16 -4.43
CA ILE A 60 -30.66 -4.00 -5.53
C ILE A 60 -29.21 -4.10 -5.03
N GLN A 61 -28.94 -3.58 -3.83
CA GLN A 61 -27.60 -3.60 -3.24
C GLN A 61 -27.10 -5.02 -2.95
N TRP A 62 -27.94 -5.89 -2.38
CA TRP A 62 -27.56 -7.26 -2.03
C TRP A 62 -27.14 -8.11 -3.25
N PRO A 63 -27.87 -8.17 -4.37
CA PRO A 63 -27.42 -8.91 -5.54
C PRO A 63 -26.16 -8.29 -6.17
N LEU A 64 -25.99 -6.96 -6.10
CA LEU A 64 -24.77 -6.31 -6.57
C LEU A 64 -23.53 -6.75 -5.77
N ILE A 65 -23.65 -6.85 -4.45
CA ILE A 65 -22.59 -7.43 -3.59
C ILE A 65 -22.31 -8.88 -3.97
N GLY A 66 -23.35 -9.69 -4.20
CA GLY A 66 -23.21 -11.08 -4.65
C GLY A 66 -22.44 -11.20 -5.97
N ILE A 67 -22.72 -10.32 -6.94
CA ILE A 67 -21.99 -10.25 -8.22
C ILE A 67 -20.51 -9.91 -7.99
N ILE A 68 -20.22 -8.96 -7.10
CA ILE A 68 -18.83 -8.60 -6.75
C ILE A 68 -18.11 -9.81 -6.12
N CYS A 69 -18.75 -10.55 -5.22
CA CYS A 69 -18.17 -11.76 -4.64
C CYS A 69 -17.84 -12.81 -5.72
N CYS A 70 -18.75 -13.04 -6.67
CA CYS A 70 -18.51 -13.93 -7.82
C CYS A 70 -17.35 -13.45 -8.68
N TRP A 71 -17.24 -12.15 -8.94
CA TRP A 71 -16.15 -11.57 -9.70
C TRP A 71 -14.80 -11.73 -8.99
N ILE A 72 -14.75 -11.44 -7.69
CA ILE A 72 -13.54 -11.66 -6.87
C ILE A 72 -13.13 -13.13 -6.93
N TRP A 73 -14.08 -14.06 -6.78
CA TRP A 73 -13.79 -15.49 -6.85
C TRP A 73 -13.29 -15.93 -8.23
N TYR A 74 -13.95 -15.50 -9.32
CA TYR A 74 -13.54 -15.80 -10.69
C TYR A 74 -12.12 -15.31 -10.96
N ARG A 75 -11.83 -14.10 -10.48
CA ARG A 75 -10.50 -13.50 -10.55
C ARG A 75 -9.48 -14.22 -9.69
N TYR A 76 -9.84 -14.64 -8.47
CA TYR A 76 -8.98 -15.43 -7.58
C TYR A 76 -8.60 -16.77 -8.19
N ARG A 77 -9.57 -17.43 -8.86
CA ARG A 77 -9.35 -18.68 -9.56
C ARG A 77 -8.44 -18.53 -10.79
N THR A 78 -8.55 -17.40 -11.48
CA THR A 78 -7.78 -17.13 -12.71
C THR A 78 -6.36 -16.63 -12.42
N GLU A 79 -6.17 -15.81 -11.39
CA GLU A 79 -4.87 -15.15 -11.11
C GLU A 79 -4.18 -15.59 -9.82
N GLY A 80 -4.80 -16.46 -9.02
CA GLY A 80 -4.18 -17.16 -7.90
C GLY A 80 -3.84 -16.31 -6.66
N ASN A 81 -3.68 -14.98 -6.77
CA ASN A 81 -3.42 -14.13 -5.62
C ASN A 81 -3.78 -12.64 -5.86
N VAL A 82 -4.79 -12.14 -5.16
CA VAL A 82 -5.29 -10.75 -5.29
C VAL A 82 -4.22 -9.71 -4.91
N THR A 83 -3.35 -10.05 -3.97
CA THR A 83 -2.33 -9.13 -3.46
C THR A 83 -1.12 -9.03 -4.37
N GLN A 84 -0.76 -10.03 -5.18
CA GLN A 84 0.46 -9.94 -5.98
C GLN A 84 0.38 -8.89 -7.10
N GLY A 85 -0.75 -8.78 -7.80
CA GLY A 85 -0.91 -7.79 -8.86
C GLY A 85 -0.95 -6.34 -8.34
N PHE A 86 -1.64 -6.11 -7.21
CA PHE A 86 -1.71 -4.78 -6.59
C PHE A 86 -0.40 -4.39 -5.90
N THR A 87 0.20 -5.30 -5.12
CA THR A 87 1.50 -5.04 -4.45
C THR A 87 2.65 -4.93 -5.44
N SER A 88 2.61 -5.66 -6.56
CA SER A 88 3.56 -5.51 -7.67
C SER A 88 3.53 -4.08 -8.22
N LYS A 89 2.34 -3.59 -8.60
CA LYS A 89 2.17 -2.23 -9.13
C LYS A 89 2.56 -1.16 -8.12
N TRP A 90 2.22 -1.37 -6.84
CA TRP A 90 2.57 -0.43 -5.78
C TRP A 90 4.09 -0.36 -5.53
N LYS A 91 4.78 -1.50 -5.52
CA LYS A 91 6.25 -1.57 -5.44
C LYS A 91 6.93 -0.89 -6.64
N THR A 92 6.38 -1.03 -7.84
CA THR A 92 6.91 -0.35 -9.03
C THR A 92 6.79 1.16 -8.91
N ASN A 93 5.66 1.67 -8.41
CA ASN A 93 5.47 3.11 -8.23
C ASN A 93 6.37 3.67 -7.12
N LEU A 94 6.58 2.94 -6.02
CA LEU A 94 7.51 3.36 -4.97
C LEU A 94 8.96 3.44 -5.48
N ARG A 95 9.42 2.48 -6.31
CA ARG A 95 10.75 2.57 -6.92
C ARG A 95 10.89 3.78 -7.84
N LYS A 96 9.84 4.14 -8.57
CA LYS A 96 9.88 5.34 -9.42
C LYS A 96 10.05 6.60 -8.57
N LEU A 97 9.30 6.71 -7.48
CA LEU A 97 9.40 7.84 -6.55
C LEU A 97 10.76 7.91 -5.85
N GLU A 98 11.32 6.76 -5.47
CA GLU A 98 12.66 6.69 -4.88
C GLU A 98 13.76 7.12 -5.87
N ILE A 99 13.64 6.71 -7.13
CA ILE A 99 14.56 7.16 -8.20
C ILE A 99 14.40 8.66 -8.44
N GLU A 100 13.17 9.16 -8.53
CA GLU A 100 12.89 10.59 -8.72
C GLU A 100 13.41 11.43 -7.56
N ALA A 101 13.25 10.96 -6.31
CA ALA A 101 13.80 11.61 -5.14
C ALA A 101 15.34 11.59 -5.13
N HIS A 102 15.97 10.48 -5.51
CA HIS A 102 17.42 10.39 -5.63
C HIS A 102 17.95 11.28 -6.76
N GLU A 103 17.20 11.41 -7.86
CA GLU A 103 17.54 12.30 -8.97
C GLU A 103 17.41 13.77 -8.56
N ALA A 104 16.34 14.13 -7.86
CA ALA A 104 16.16 15.46 -7.28
C ALA A 104 17.27 15.81 -6.27
N ASP A 105 17.71 14.85 -5.46
CA ASP A 105 18.81 15.03 -4.50
C ASP A 105 20.17 15.17 -5.20
N ARG A 106 20.39 14.46 -6.31
CA ARG A 106 21.59 14.66 -7.15
C ARG A 106 21.61 16.04 -7.80
N LEU A 107 20.46 16.48 -8.31
CA LEU A 107 20.31 17.79 -8.93
C LEU A 107 20.47 18.91 -7.89
N SER A 108 19.92 18.77 -6.69
CA SER A 108 20.09 19.76 -5.61
C SER A 108 21.54 19.88 -5.13
N VAL A 109 22.28 18.78 -5.06
CA VAL A 109 23.73 18.80 -4.76
C VAL A 109 24.53 19.46 -5.88
N GLN A 110 24.10 19.31 -7.14
CA GLN A 110 24.75 19.92 -8.30
C GLN A 110 24.43 21.42 -8.44
N GLU A 111 23.24 21.85 -8.01
CA GLU A 111 22.77 23.24 -8.07
C GLU A 111 23.06 24.03 -6.79
N GLN A 112 23.90 23.49 -5.90
CA GLN A 112 24.44 24.26 -4.77
C GLN A 112 25.00 25.59 -5.30
N PRO A 113 24.52 26.74 -4.81
CA PRO A 113 25.04 28.02 -5.25
C PRO A 113 26.53 28.05 -4.97
N LYS A 114 27.34 28.23 -6.02
CA LYS A 114 28.76 28.57 -5.87
C LYS A 114 28.81 29.92 -5.17
N PHE A 115 29.05 29.92 -3.86
CA PHE A 115 29.32 31.14 -3.13
C PHE A 115 30.62 31.74 -3.66
N ASP A 116 30.54 32.97 -4.17
CA ASP A 116 31.73 33.70 -4.58
C ASP A 116 32.54 34.03 -3.33
N GLU A 117 33.74 33.48 -3.23
CA GLU A 117 34.62 33.61 -2.05
C GLU A 117 35.10 35.06 -1.80
N ALA A 118 34.86 35.95 -2.77
CA ALA A 118 35.13 37.38 -2.70
C ALA A 118 33.93 38.23 -2.23
N ASP A 119 32.84 37.61 -1.77
CA ASP A 119 31.67 38.34 -1.27
C ASP A 119 32.01 39.09 0.04
N PRO A 120 31.90 40.44 0.05
CA PRO A 120 32.17 41.24 1.25
C PRO A 120 31.26 40.87 2.43
N GLU A 121 30.00 40.48 2.19
CA GLU A 121 29.07 40.10 3.27
C GLU A 121 29.51 38.81 3.97
N LEU A 122 30.09 37.87 3.21
CA LEU A 122 30.61 36.61 3.76
C LEU A 122 31.85 36.82 4.63
N GLN A 123 32.68 37.81 4.31
CA GLN A 123 33.85 38.17 5.14
C GLN A 123 33.42 38.80 6.46
N GLU A 124 32.48 39.74 6.42
CA GLU A 124 31.92 40.36 7.63
C GLU A 124 31.29 39.33 8.56
N TRP A 125 30.56 38.35 8.00
CA TRP A 125 29.98 37.26 8.78
C TRP A 125 31.04 36.36 9.41
N ARG A 126 32.11 36.01 8.68
CA ARG A 126 33.22 35.20 9.23
C ARG A 126 33.94 35.90 10.37
N ASP A 127 34.20 37.20 10.22
CA ASP A 127 34.82 38.02 11.25
C ASP A 127 33.94 38.12 12.50
N TYR A 128 32.62 38.25 12.31
CA TYR A 128 31.66 38.22 13.41
C TYR A 128 31.64 36.87 14.16
N VAL A 129 31.61 35.75 13.43
CA VAL A 129 31.63 34.41 14.05
C VAL A 129 32.94 34.15 14.80
N ASP A 130 34.06 34.62 14.27
CA ASP A 130 35.37 34.48 14.91
C ASP A 130 35.49 35.34 16.19
N ASP A 131 34.89 36.53 16.20
CA ASP A 131 34.73 37.33 17.42
C ASP A 131 33.81 36.65 18.44
N LEU A 132 32.73 36.02 17.98
CA LEU A 132 31.79 35.29 18.83
C LEU A 132 32.45 34.05 19.47
N HIS A 133 33.24 33.27 18.71
CA HIS A 133 34.03 32.15 19.24
C HIS A 133 35.14 32.60 20.19
N ARG A 134 35.67 33.83 20.03
CA ARG A 134 36.61 34.42 21.00
C ARG A 134 35.94 34.78 22.32
N ARG A 135 34.71 35.30 22.26
CA ARG A 135 33.90 35.63 23.45
C ARG A 135 33.36 34.38 24.15
N GLU A 136 32.95 33.39 23.37
CA GLU A 136 32.34 32.14 23.83
C GLU A 136 33.00 30.95 23.11
N PRO A 137 34.11 30.42 23.66
CA PRO A 137 34.78 29.28 23.05
C PRO A 137 33.85 28.06 23.05
N PRO A 138 33.68 27.37 21.91
CA PRO A 138 32.78 26.23 21.82
C PRO A 138 33.25 25.12 22.76
N GLY A 139 32.51 24.90 23.85
CA GLY A 139 32.83 23.96 24.93
C GLY A 139 32.94 24.56 26.34
N GLY A 140 32.63 25.85 26.54
CA GLY A 140 32.52 26.45 27.88
C GLY A 140 31.31 25.94 28.68
N PRO A 141 31.42 25.70 30.00
CA PRO A 141 30.35 25.07 30.79
C PRO A 141 29.10 25.94 30.94
N ASP A 142 27.91 25.33 30.84
CA ASP A 142 26.61 25.95 31.10
C ASP A 142 26.51 26.47 32.54
N ASN A 143 26.56 27.79 32.74
CA ASN A 143 26.32 28.40 34.04
C ASN A 143 25.54 29.71 33.94
N GLN A 144 24.20 29.62 33.95
CA GLN A 144 23.39 29.91 35.15
C GLN A 144 21.89 30.04 34.81
N LYS A 145 21.09 29.11 35.33
CA LYS A 145 19.75 29.43 35.83
C LYS A 145 19.92 30.03 37.23
N THR A 146 19.50 31.27 37.41
CA THR A 146 18.80 31.79 38.60
C THR A 146 18.15 33.11 38.26
#